data_AF-A0A931FIF2-F1
#
_entry.id   AF-A0A931FIF2-F1
#
_cell.length_a   1.000
_cell.length_b   1.000
_cell.length_c   1.000
_cell.angle_alpha   90.00
_cell.angle_beta   90.00
_cell.angle_gamma   90.00
#
_symmetry.space_group_name_H-M   'P 1'
#
loop_
_entity.id
_entity.type
_entity.pdbx_description
1 polymer ?
#
loop_
_entity_poly.entity_id
_entity_poly.type
_entity_poly.pdbx_seq_one_letter_code
_entity_poly.pdbx_strand_id
1 'polypeptide(L)'
;MAGNNGYQVTTDDLRTDANAWEQQAEQMGAVVSRVNELKMDRVQAGIFQLAVSPYVEVIQAVQERSQEGQKAMNDIAGGLRQVAANYEHQEQSHVASFRNIGSGMN
;
A
#
# COMPACT_ATOMS: atom_id res chain seq x y z
N MET A 1 -26.17 10.59 20.58
CA MET A 1 -25.50 9.33 20.20
C MET A 1 -24.74 9.49 18.86
N ALA A 2 -23.93 10.55 18.70
CA ALA A 2 -23.31 10.87 17.41
C ALA A 2 -21.80 10.52 17.31
N GLY A 3 -21.16 10.07 18.40
CA GLY A 3 -19.72 9.81 18.43
C GLY A 3 -19.31 8.51 17.72
N ASN A 4 -20.01 7.40 18.00
CA ASN A 4 -19.58 6.07 17.55
C ASN A 4 -19.69 5.87 16.02
N ASN A 5 -20.75 6.39 15.40
CA ASN A 5 -20.93 6.28 13.95
C ASN A 5 -19.89 7.10 13.15
N GLY A 6 -19.41 8.22 13.68
CA GLY A 6 -18.43 9.07 12.99
C GLY A 6 -17.05 8.40 12.90
N TYR A 7 -16.62 7.74 13.98
CA TYR A 7 -15.34 7.02 13.99
C TYR A 7 -15.38 5.76 13.12
N GLN A 8 -16.46 4.97 13.17
CA GLN A 8 -16.60 3.79 12.30
C GLN A 8 -16.57 4.15 10.81
N VAL A 9 -17.28 5.20 10.39
CA VAL A 9 -17.23 5.67 9.00
C VAL A 9 -15.80 6.08 8.63
N THR A 10 -15.11 6.80 9.52
CA THR A 10 -13.74 7.25 9.28
C THR A 10 -12.73 6.08 9.20
N THR A 11 -12.86 5.06 10.05
CA THR A 11 -11.97 3.90 10.02
C THR A 11 -12.24 2.99 8.81
N ASP A 12 -13.49 2.90 8.37
CA ASP A 12 -13.85 2.19 7.14
C ASP A 12 -13.35 2.90 5.88
N ASP A 13 -13.39 4.24 5.85
CA ASP A 13 -12.80 5.04 4.77
C ASP A 13 -11.28 4.81 4.70
N LEU A 14 -10.57 4.88 5.84
CA LEU A 14 -9.13 4.61 5.91
C LEU A 14 -8.75 3.20 5.43
N ARG A 15 -9.58 2.20 5.74
CA ARG A 15 -9.38 0.82 5.25
C ARG A 15 -9.63 0.70 3.77
N THR A 16 -10.66 1.38 3.27
CA THR A 16 -10.99 1.42 1.84
C THR A 16 -9.83 2.02 1.05
N ASP A 17 -9.29 3.15 1.52
CA ASP A 17 -8.12 3.79 0.92
C ASP A 17 -6.88 2.88 1.00
N ALA A 18 -6.64 2.22 2.13
CA ALA A 18 -5.52 1.28 2.27
C ALA A 18 -5.60 0.14 1.24
N ASN A 19 -6.80 -0.42 1.03
CA ASN A 19 -7.01 -1.48 0.04
C ASN A 19 -6.80 -0.97 -1.39
N ALA A 20 -7.21 0.27 -1.69
CA ALA A 20 -6.95 0.88 -2.99
C ALA A 20 -5.45 1.05 -3.26
N TRP A 21 -4.67 1.43 -2.24
CA TRP A 21 -3.21 1.52 -2.34
C TRP A 21 -2.55 0.16 -2.56
N GLU A 22 -3.00 -0.91 -1.89
CA GLU A 22 -2.48 -2.26 -2.13
C GLU A 22 -2.81 -2.77 -3.54
N GLN A 23 -4.03 -2.55 -4.03
CA GLN A 23 -4.40 -2.94 -5.39
C GLN A 23 -3.51 -2.24 -6.43
N GLN A 24 -3.17 -0.97 -6.20
CA GLN A 24 -2.22 -0.24 -7.06
C GLN A 24 -0.79 -0.79 -6.94
N ALA A 25 -0.36 -1.17 -5.73
CA ALA A 25 0.93 -1.79 -5.50
C ALA A 25 1.06 -3.13 -6.24
N GLU A 26 0.02 -3.95 -6.22
CA GLU A 26 -0.06 -5.22 -6.97
C GLU A 26 0.03 -4.99 -8.49
N GLN A 27 -0.69 -3.99 -9.01
CA GLN A 27 -0.61 -3.61 -10.42
C GLN A 27 0.81 -3.16 -10.81
N MET A 28 1.48 -2.40 -9.94
CA MET A 28 2.86 -1.99 -10.16
C MET A 28 3.82 -3.19 -10.16
N GLY A 29 3.60 -4.17 -9.27
CA GLY A 29 4.33 -5.44 -9.29
C GLY A 29 4.15 -6.21 -10.61
N ALA A 30 2.95 -6.20 -11.17
CA ALA A 30 2.68 -6.83 -12.47
C ALA A 30 3.42 -6.14 -13.63
N VAL A 31 3.65 -4.82 -13.56
CA VAL A 31 4.49 -4.09 -14.54
C VAL A 31 5.94 -4.58 -14.48
N VAL A 32 6.50 -4.77 -13.29
CA VAL A 32 7.87 -5.32 -13.12
C VAL A 32 8.01 -6.68 -13.78
N SER A 33 7.01 -7.57 -13.59
CA SER A 33 7.00 -8.89 -14.22
C SER A 33 7.00 -8.80 -15.74
N ARG A 34 6.12 -7.99 -16.33
CA ARG A 34 6.05 -7.80 -17.80
C ARG A 34 7.31 -7.17 -18.38
N VAL A 35 7.91 -6.21 -17.67
CA VAL A 35 9.16 -5.57 -18.12
C VAL A 35 10.35 -6.54 -18.03
N ASN A 36 10.33 -7.50 -17.10
CA ASN A 36 11.31 -8.59 -17.07
C ASN A 36 11.22 -9.51 -18.29
N GLU A 37 10.02 -9.75 -18.81
CA GLU A 37 9.81 -10.56 -20.04
C GLU A 37 10.41 -9.88 -21.28
N LEU A 38 10.60 -8.56 -21.25
CA LEU A 38 11.21 -7.80 -22.34
C LEU A 38 12.75 -7.88 -22.37
N LYS A 39 13.41 -8.47 -21.36
CA LYS A 39 14.86 -8.63 -21.36
C LYS A 39 15.29 -9.57 -22.49
N MET A 40 15.84 -9.01 -23.57
CA MET A 40 16.56 -9.78 -24.58
C MET A 40 17.92 -10.23 -24.02
N ASP A 41 18.25 -11.51 -24.21
CA ASP A 41 19.60 -11.99 -23.92
C ASP A 41 20.60 -11.52 -25.01
N ARG A 42 21.89 -11.50 -24.68
CA ARG A 42 22.96 -11.07 -25.61
C ARG A 42 23.08 -11.93 -26.87
N VAL A 43 22.59 -13.17 -26.84
CA VAL A 43 22.58 -14.13 -27.96
C VAL A 43 21.42 -13.83 -28.91
N GLN A 44 20.24 -13.49 -28.39
CA GLN A 44 19.05 -13.11 -29.14
C GLN A 44 19.20 -11.78 -29.89
N ALA A 45 20.05 -10.88 -29.39
CA ALA A 45 20.21 -9.56 -29.98
C ALA A 45 21.19 -9.48 -31.16
N GLY A 46 22.06 -10.47 -31.35
CA GLY A 46 22.95 -10.57 -32.51
C GLY A 46 23.71 -9.27 -32.83
N ILE A 47 23.63 -8.81 -34.09
CA ILE A 47 24.34 -7.62 -34.63
C ILE A 47 23.88 -6.29 -34.01
N PHE A 48 22.78 -6.27 -33.24
CA PHE A 48 22.24 -5.06 -32.60
C PHE A 48 22.80 -4.81 -31.19
N GLN A 49 23.92 -5.43 -30.81
CA GLN A 49 24.54 -5.28 -29.49
C GLN A 49 24.68 -3.83 -28.99
N LEU A 50 24.96 -2.87 -29.88
CA LEU A 50 25.06 -1.45 -29.51
C LEU A 50 23.74 -0.83 -29.05
N ALA A 51 22.58 -1.34 -29.50
CA ALA A 51 21.25 -0.89 -29.08
C ALA A 51 20.72 -1.64 -27.84
N VAL A 52 21.31 -2.80 -27.51
CA VAL A 52 20.89 -3.65 -26.39
C VAL A 52 21.22 -3.03 -25.04
N SER A 53 22.40 -2.42 -24.89
CA SER A 53 22.79 -1.81 -23.61
C SER A 53 21.83 -0.72 -23.15
N PRO A 54 21.51 0.31 -23.98
CA PRO A 54 20.53 1.33 -23.60
C PRO A 54 19.14 0.76 -23.33
N TYR A 55 18.74 -0.28 -24.08
CA TYR A 55 17.46 -0.94 -23.87
C TYR A 55 17.39 -1.69 -22.53
N VAL A 56 18.45 -2.42 -22.17
CA VAL A 56 18.58 -3.09 -20.88
C VAL A 56 18.63 -2.08 -19.72
N GLU A 57 19.32 -0.95 -19.90
CA GLU A 57 19.35 0.14 -18.91
C GLU A 57 17.96 0.74 -18.68
N VAL A 58 17.18 0.97 -19.74
CA VAL A 58 15.79 1.45 -19.61
C VAL A 58 14.91 0.43 -18.91
N ILE A 59 15.02 -0.85 -19.27
CA ILE A 59 14.30 -1.94 -18.58
C ILE A 59 14.63 -1.95 -17.10
N GLN A 60 15.91 -1.82 -16.75
CA GLN A 60 16.36 -1.83 -15.36
C GLN A 60 15.85 -0.60 -14.60
N ALA A 61 15.93 0.59 -15.19
CA ALA A 61 15.41 1.81 -14.58
C ALA A 61 13.89 1.74 -14.34
N VAL A 62 13.13 1.19 -15.29
CA VAL A 62 11.68 0.99 -15.11
C VAL A 62 11.41 0.00 -13.99
N GLN A 63 12.16 -1.10 -13.91
CA GLN A 63 12.02 -2.09 -12.84
C GLN A 63 12.28 -1.48 -11.46
N GLU A 64 13.39 -0.77 -11.30
CA GLU A 64 13.77 -0.12 -10.04
C GLU A 64 12.70 0.88 -9.60
N ARG A 65 12.24 1.76 -10.50
CA ARG A 65 11.20 2.75 -10.20
C ARG A 65 9.86 2.11 -9.87
N SER A 66 9.48 1.05 -10.57
CA SER A 66 8.25 0.32 -10.26
C SER A 66 8.32 -0.38 -8.89
N GLN A 67 9.47 -0.95 -8.52
CA GLN A 67 9.67 -1.53 -7.19
C GLN A 67 9.64 -0.48 -6.08
N GLU A 68 10.28 0.68 -6.28
CA GLU A 68 10.19 1.82 -5.36
C GLU A 68 8.74 2.26 -5.17
N GLY A 69 8.00 2.41 -6.27
CA GLY A 69 6.58 2.77 -6.25
C GLY A 69 5.72 1.75 -5.50
N GLN A 70 5.90 0.46 -5.80
CA GLN A 70 5.20 -0.62 -5.11
C GLN A 70 5.47 -0.58 -3.60
N LYS A 71 6.72 -0.39 -3.19
CA LYS A 71 7.07 -0.28 -1.77
C LYS A 71 6.38 0.93 -1.12
N ALA A 72 6.45 2.10 -1.75
CA ALA A 72 5.84 3.31 -1.20
C ALA A 72 4.31 3.18 -1.04
N MET A 73 3.64 2.55 -2.01
CA MET A 73 2.19 2.28 -1.93
C MET A 73 1.85 1.34 -0.76
N ASN A 74 2.65 0.29 -0.56
CA ASN A 74 2.48 -0.62 0.58
C ASN A 74 2.73 0.08 1.93
N ASP A 75 3.74 0.95 2.00
CA ASP A 75 4.02 1.74 3.21
C ASP A 75 2.83 2.67 3.55
N ILE A 76 2.21 3.30 2.54
CA ILE A 76 1.01 4.13 2.71
C ILE A 76 -0.17 3.28 3.22
N ALA A 77 -0.44 2.14 2.58
CA ALA A 77 -1.51 1.23 2.99
C ALA A 77 -1.33 0.77 4.45
N GLY A 78 -0.10 0.41 4.84
CA GLY A 78 0.25 0.06 6.21
C GLY A 78 -0.01 1.20 7.20
N GLY A 79 0.38 2.43 6.83
CA GLY A 79 0.14 3.63 7.65
C GLY A 79 -1.34 3.90 7.88
N LEU A 80 -2.17 3.81 6.83
CA LEU A 80 -3.62 4.00 6.93
C LEU A 80 -4.27 2.97 7.86
N ARG A 81 -3.83 1.70 7.79
CA ARG A 81 -4.32 0.64 8.70
C ARG A 81 -3.89 0.87 10.14
N GLN A 82 -2.66 1.33 10.36
CA GLN A 82 -2.17 1.69 11.69
C GLN A 82 -3.03 2.80 12.31
N VAL A 83 -3.35 3.84 11.54
CA VAL A 83 -4.21 4.94 11.98
C VAL A 83 -5.62 4.45 12.30
N ALA A 84 -6.22 3.64 11.43
CA ALA A 84 -7.54 3.06 11.67
C ALA A 84 -7.58 2.22 12.96
N ALA A 85 -6.58 1.35 13.16
CA ALA A 85 -6.46 0.53 14.37
C ALA A 85 -6.31 1.38 15.65
N ASN A 86 -5.56 2.48 15.57
CA ASN A 86 -5.40 3.40 16.70
C ASN A 86 -6.73 4.08 17.08
N TYR A 87 -7.55 4.49 16.11
CA TYR A 87 -8.87 5.06 16.40
C TYR A 87 -9.80 4.05 17.07
N GLU A 88 -9.82 2.80 16.61
CA GLU A 88 -10.64 1.75 17.23
C GLU A 88 -10.19 1.43 18.66
N HIS A 89 -8.88 1.39 18.90
CA HIS A 89 -8.34 1.16 20.22
C HIS A 89 -8.71 2.29 21.19
N GLN A 90 -8.60 3.55 20.75
CA GLN A 90 -8.99 4.71 21.55
C GLN A 90 -10.49 4.67 21.90
N GLU A 91 -11.36 4.34 20.94
CA GLU A 91 -12.80 4.23 21.20
C GLU A 91 -13.11 3.14 22.23
N GLN A 92 -12.54 1.94 22.08
CA GLN A 92 -12.75 0.85 23.03
C GLN A 92 -12.32 1.24 24.46
N SER A 93 -11.20 1.95 24.58
CA SER A 93 -10.69 2.43 25.87
C SER A 93 -11.59 3.50 26.49
N HIS A 94 -12.16 4.40 25.69
CA HIS A 94 -13.09 5.43 26.14
C HIS A 94 -14.45 4.82 26.56
N VAL A 95 -15.00 3.89 25.79
CA VAL A 95 -16.25 3.19 26.16
C VAL A 95 -16.09 2.42 27.48
N ALA A 96 -14.93 1.79 27.69
CA ALA A 96 -14.63 1.07 28.92
C ALA A 96 -14.57 2.00 30.15
N SER A 97 -13.96 3.19 30.02
CA SER A 97 -13.86 4.16 31.11
C SER A 97 -15.23 4.77 31.45
N PHE A 98 -16.06 5.08 30.45
CA PHE A 98 -17.42 5.57 30.66
C PHE A 98 -18.32 4.54 31.36
N ARG A 99 -18.22 3.25 31.00
CA ARG A 99 -18.96 2.17 31.71
C ARG A 99 -18.56 2.08 33.18
N ASN A 100 -17.26 2.20 33.48
CA ASN A 100 -16.76 2.07 34.84
C ASN A 100 -17.23 3.22 35.76
N ILE A 101 -17.27 4.46 35.23
CA ILE A 101 -17.80 5.62 35.96
C ILE A 101 -19.32 5.50 36.17
N GLY A 102 -20.07 5.07 35.15
CA GLY A 102 -21.52 4.89 35.24
C GLY A 102 -21.96 3.80 36.23
N SER A 103 -21.15 2.74 36.41
CA SER A 103 -21.42 1.69 37.41
C SER A 103 -21.03 2.08 38.84
N GLY A 104 -20.17 3.09 39.04
CA GLY A 104 -19.78 3.57 40.38
C GLY A 104 -20.69 4.65 40.98
N MET A 105 -21.68 5.13 40.22
CA MET A 105 -22.63 6.17 40.65
C MET A 105 -24.04 5.63 41.01
N ASN A 106 -24.22 4.31 41.11
CA ASN A 106 -25.44 3.65 41.62
C ASN A 106 -25.16 2.91 42.93
#